data_AF-A0A062V8A7-F1
#
_entry.id   AF-A0A062V8A7-F1
#
_cell.length_a   1.000
_cell.length_b   1.000
_cell.length_c   1.000
_cell.angle_alpha   90.00
_cell.angle_beta   90.00
_cell.angle_gamma   90.00
#
_symmetry.space_group_name_H-M   'P 1'
#
loop_
_entity.id
_entity.type
_entity.pdbx_description
1 polymer ?
#
loop_
_entity_poly.entity_id
_entity_poly.type
_entity_poly.pdbx_seq_one_letter_code
_entity_poly.pdbx_strand_id
1 'polypeptide(L)'
;NSIKLTTRLNKNFVVSLSGKEFREIDIFNKTNPIKRIIKGKSYVIYPLKRCIWNKVAGNLFLVKGEEYKDFMPLFSISLKSKPETVIQKYLERFTIEQTNKESKSYLNIEGSYFRKKESNYGDFFMRFLMHNFIQYLRPKLDNMSFKEVLDNLSLYLLWKYPPKCVFEFEKLLANLDINLNFDEPDQSNIDFKYSDWSYEVNGNFNLAECCV
;
A
#
# COMPACT_ATOMS: atom_id res chain seq x y z
N ASN A 1 3.35 -16.79 -17.69
CA ASN A 1 3.90 -15.92 -16.64
C ASN A 1 4.28 -16.74 -15.40
N SER A 2 5.56 -17.08 -15.24
CA SER A 2 6.04 -17.80 -14.05
C SER A 2 5.94 -16.91 -12.80
N ILE A 3 5.24 -17.36 -11.77
CA ILE A 3 5.17 -16.69 -10.47
C ILE A 3 6.61 -16.55 -9.95
N LYS A 4 7.11 -15.31 -9.88
CA LYS A 4 8.45 -15.01 -9.31
C LYS A 4 8.27 -14.75 -7.82
N LEU A 5 8.10 -15.82 -7.04
CA LEU A 5 7.98 -15.72 -5.59
C LEU A 5 9.35 -15.34 -4.98
N THR A 6 9.34 -14.29 -4.17
CA THR A 6 10.46 -13.89 -3.31
C THR A 6 9.93 -13.85 -1.88
N THR A 7 10.64 -14.49 -0.95
CA THR A 7 10.24 -14.52 0.46
C THR A 7 11.44 -14.33 1.36
N ARG A 8 11.20 -13.81 2.57
CA ARG A 8 12.20 -13.75 3.63
C ARG A 8 12.07 -14.99 4.50
N LEU A 9 13.17 -15.68 4.72
CA LEU A 9 13.23 -16.83 5.63
C LEU A 9 13.36 -16.37 7.09
N ASN A 10 13.02 -17.26 8.01
CA ASN A 10 13.27 -17.05 9.43
C ASN A 10 14.78 -17.09 9.73
N LYS A 11 15.21 -16.61 10.90
CA LYS A 11 16.65 -16.64 11.28
C LYS A 11 17.22 -18.06 11.37
N ASN A 12 16.39 -19.03 11.73
CA ASN A 12 16.80 -20.44 11.90
C ASN A 12 16.58 -21.26 10.62
N PHE A 13 16.68 -20.62 9.45
CA PHE A 13 16.46 -21.32 8.19
C PHE A 13 17.54 -22.39 7.98
N VAL A 14 17.16 -23.45 7.28
CA VAL A 14 18.08 -24.48 6.80
C VAL A 14 17.77 -24.70 5.33
N VAL A 15 18.78 -24.64 4.48
CA VAL A 15 18.67 -24.96 3.05
C VAL A 15 19.59 -26.10 2.68
N SER A 16 19.17 -26.95 1.76
CA SER A 16 19.97 -28.05 1.24
C SER A 16 20.64 -27.65 -0.07
N LEU A 17 21.92 -27.96 -0.22
CA LEU A 17 22.63 -27.88 -1.50
C LEU A 17 23.37 -29.20 -1.71
N SER A 18 23.00 -29.92 -2.78
CA SER A 18 23.57 -31.24 -3.10
C SER A 18 23.50 -32.23 -1.94
N GLY A 19 22.39 -32.25 -1.20
CA GLY A 19 22.15 -33.17 -0.07
C GLY A 19 22.82 -32.76 1.24
N LYS A 20 23.57 -31.65 1.28
CA LYS A 20 24.14 -31.09 2.52
C LYS A 20 23.32 -29.90 2.99
N GLU A 21 23.11 -29.82 4.30
CA GLU A 21 22.42 -28.70 4.93
C GLU A 21 23.36 -27.51 5.15
N PHE A 22 22.83 -26.31 4.95
CA PHE A 22 23.52 -25.04 5.11
C PHE A 22 22.65 -24.10 5.96
N ARG A 23 23.28 -23.49 6.95
CA ARG A 23 22.77 -22.39 7.76
C ARG A 23 23.51 -21.10 7.39
N GLU A 24 23.15 -20.01 8.06
CA GLU A 24 23.73 -18.68 7.81
C GLU A 24 25.27 -18.69 7.87
N ILE A 25 25.85 -19.27 8.93
CA ILE A 25 27.30 -19.35 9.14
C ILE A 25 27.99 -20.14 8.02
N ASP A 26 27.38 -21.25 7.58
CA ASP A 26 27.94 -22.08 6.52
C ASP A 26 28.01 -21.33 5.18
N ILE A 27 27.04 -20.45 4.92
CA ILE A 27 26.99 -19.63 3.71
C ILE A 27 28.10 -18.58 3.69
N PHE A 28 28.38 -17.94 4.84
CA PHE A 28 29.50 -17.00 4.96
C PHE A 28 30.84 -17.67 4.67
N ASN A 29 31.01 -18.92 5.10
CA ASN A 29 32.23 -19.69 4.85
C ASN A 29 32.31 -20.24 3.42
N LYS A 30 31.16 -20.48 2.78
CA LYS A 30 31.09 -21.12 1.46
C LYS A 30 31.17 -20.15 0.29
N THR A 31 30.72 -18.91 0.47
CA THR A 31 30.48 -17.96 -0.63
C THR A 31 31.17 -16.64 -0.40
N ASN A 32 31.69 -16.04 -1.48
CA ASN A 32 32.27 -14.70 -1.40
C ASN A 32 31.18 -13.64 -1.42
N PRO A 33 31.28 -12.59 -0.60
CA PRO A 33 30.33 -11.49 -0.62
C PRO A 33 30.43 -10.69 -1.91
N ILE A 34 29.30 -10.18 -2.36
CA ILE A 34 29.17 -9.24 -3.46
C ILE A 34 28.63 -7.93 -2.92
N LYS A 35 29.26 -6.81 -3.29
CA LYS A 35 28.76 -5.47 -3.00
C LYS A 35 27.92 -4.95 -4.16
N ARG A 36 26.76 -4.37 -3.86
CA ARG A 36 25.84 -3.78 -4.84
C ARG A 36 25.21 -2.50 -4.29
N ILE A 37 24.97 -1.54 -5.18
CA ILE A 37 24.20 -0.34 -4.87
C ILE A 37 22.81 -0.54 -5.48
N ILE A 38 21.77 -0.43 -4.66
CA ILE A 38 20.37 -0.62 -5.06
C ILE A 38 19.58 0.56 -4.51
N LYS A 39 18.92 1.33 -5.39
CA LYS A 39 18.20 2.57 -5.04
C LYS A 39 19.04 3.53 -4.16
N GLY A 40 20.32 3.70 -4.51
CA GLY A 40 21.23 4.59 -3.80
C GLY A 40 21.81 4.06 -2.48
N LYS A 41 21.41 2.87 -2.02
CA LYS A 41 21.90 2.24 -0.79
C LYS A 41 22.87 1.10 -1.07
N SER A 42 23.91 0.96 -0.25
CA SER A 42 24.89 -0.11 -0.36
C SER A 42 24.40 -1.39 0.33
N TYR A 43 24.59 -2.53 -0.34
CA TYR A 43 24.25 -3.85 0.16
C TYR A 43 25.43 -4.82 0.02
N VAL A 44 25.68 -5.58 1.07
CA VAL A 44 26.57 -6.76 1.07
C VAL A 44 25.71 -8.01 0.94
N ILE A 45 26.04 -8.87 -0.02
CA ILE A 45 25.19 -9.99 -0.42
C ILE A 45 26.02 -11.27 -0.51
N TYR A 46 25.61 -12.32 0.21
CA TYR A 46 26.17 -13.67 0.07
C TYR A 46 25.18 -14.56 -0.70
N PRO A 47 25.47 -14.89 -1.97
CA PRO A 47 24.55 -15.68 -2.80
C PRO A 47 24.83 -17.18 -2.68
N LEU A 48 23.81 -17.94 -2.29
CA LEU A 48 23.80 -19.41 -2.40
C LEU A 48 22.79 -19.83 -3.48
N LYS A 49 23.30 -20.13 -4.68
CA LYS A 49 22.48 -20.49 -5.85
C LYS A 49 22.12 -21.97 -5.86
N ARG A 50 20.98 -22.30 -6.49
CA ARG A 50 20.49 -23.67 -6.71
C ARG A 50 20.36 -24.48 -5.42
N CYS A 51 19.98 -23.83 -4.33
CA CYS A 51 19.67 -24.50 -3.08
C CYS A 51 18.18 -24.92 -3.03
N ILE A 52 17.87 -25.82 -2.12
CA ILE A 52 16.53 -26.35 -1.88
C ILE A 52 16.09 -25.90 -0.48
N TRP A 53 14.94 -25.26 -0.40
CA TRP A 53 14.29 -24.91 0.85
C TRP A 53 12.87 -25.47 0.84
N ASN A 54 12.48 -26.24 1.86
CA ASN A 54 11.16 -26.87 1.95
C ASN A 54 10.73 -27.61 0.67
N LYS A 55 11.61 -28.45 0.11
CA LYS A 55 11.41 -29.19 -1.15
C LYS A 55 11.26 -28.31 -2.41
N VAL A 56 11.51 -27.01 -2.32
CA VAL A 56 11.45 -26.07 -3.44
C VAL A 56 12.87 -25.63 -3.82
N ALA A 57 13.21 -25.77 -5.11
CA ALA A 57 14.49 -25.31 -5.63
C ALA A 57 14.47 -23.79 -5.88
N GLY A 58 15.56 -23.12 -5.55
CA GLY A 58 15.68 -21.68 -5.69
C GLY A 58 17.09 -21.16 -5.44
N ASN A 59 17.17 -19.86 -5.20
CA ASN A 59 18.39 -19.15 -4.82
C ASN A 59 18.15 -18.45 -3.50
N LEU A 60 19.10 -18.58 -2.58
CA LEU A 60 19.12 -17.87 -1.32
C LEU A 60 20.15 -16.74 -1.40
N PHE A 61 19.80 -15.58 -0.86
CA PHE A 61 20.68 -14.42 -0.75
C PHE A 61 20.64 -13.94 0.71
N LEU A 62 21.78 -13.96 1.40
CA LEU A 62 21.91 -13.25 2.67
C LEU A 62 22.26 -11.81 2.37
N VAL A 63 21.37 -10.88 2.70
CA VAL A 63 21.48 -9.47 2.33
C VAL A 63 21.62 -8.62 3.58
N LYS A 64 22.65 -7.78 3.63
CA LYS A 64 22.80 -6.74 4.66
C LYS A 64 22.94 -5.38 3.99
N GLY A 65 21.95 -4.52 4.20
CA GLY A 65 22.03 -3.10 3.87
C GLY A 65 22.60 -2.30 5.04
N GLU A 66 23.05 -1.08 4.76
CA GLU A 66 23.59 -0.15 5.79
C GLU A 66 22.62 0.10 6.95
N GLU A 67 21.33 0.08 6.66
CA GLU A 67 20.24 0.32 7.61
C GLU A 67 19.89 -0.90 8.49
N TYR A 68 20.46 -2.07 8.22
CA TYR A 68 20.13 -3.33 8.91
C TYR A 68 21.31 -3.83 9.74
N LYS A 69 21.04 -4.16 11.02
CA LYS A 69 22.06 -4.75 11.91
C LYS A 69 22.44 -6.18 11.47
N ASP A 70 21.43 -6.97 11.11
CA ASP A 70 21.56 -8.39 10.78
C ASP A 70 21.38 -8.66 9.28
N PHE A 71 21.88 -9.79 8.81
CA PHE A 71 21.59 -10.27 7.45
C PHE A 71 20.14 -10.75 7.33
N MET A 72 19.54 -10.43 6.19
CA MET A 72 18.19 -10.85 5.83
C MET A 72 18.28 -12.00 4.82
N PRO A 73 17.81 -13.21 5.16
CA PRO A 73 17.81 -14.33 4.24
C PRO A 73 16.63 -14.23 3.26
N LEU A 74 16.92 -13.85 2.02
CA LEU A 74 15.92 -13.74 0.95
C LEU A 74 16.02 -14.95 0.01
N PHE A 75 14.92 -15.70 -0.11
CA PHE A 75 14.80 -16.85 -1.00
C PHE A 75 13.94 -16.51 -2.21
N SER A 76 14.41 -16.88 -3.40
CA SER A 76 13.65 -16.74 -4.65
C SER A 76 13.64 -18.05 -5.43
N ILE A 77 12.45 -18.46 -5.88
CA ILE A 77 12.27 -19.63 -6.76
C ILE A 77 12.73 -19.34 -8.20
N SER A 78 12.95 -18.07 -8.53
CA SER A 78 13.41 -17.66 -9.86
C SER A 78 14.91 -17.94 -10.01
N LEU A 79 15.28 -19.10 -10.56
CA LEU A 79 16.69 -19.50 -10.70
C LEU A 79 17.57 -18.50 -11.48
N LYS A 80 16.98 -17.71 -12.38
CA LYS A 80 17.66 -16.68 -13.18
C LYS A 80 17.64 -15.28 -12.55
N SER A 81 17.06 -15.11 -11.35
CA SER A 81 16.94 -13.77 -10.75
C SER A 81 18.29 -13.25 -10.29
N LYS A 82 18.59 -12.01 -10.67
CA LYS A 82 19.70 -11.26 -10.12
C LYS A 82 19.37 -10.81 -8.69
N PRO A 83 20.36 -10.73 -7.78
CA PRO A 83 20.12 -10.34 -6.39
C PRO A 83 19.47 -8.96 -6.27
N GLU A 84 19.82 -8.01 -7.14
CA GLU A 84 19.27 -6.66 -7.16
C GLU A 84 17.74 -6.68 -7.39
N THR A 85 17.28 -7.52 -8.32
CA THR A 85 15.86 -7.71 -8.61
C THR A 85 15.11 -8.34 -7.44
N VAL A 86 15.74 -9.29 -6.75
CA VAL A 86 15.13 -9.98 -5.59
C VAL A 86 14.97 -8.99 -4.43
N ILE A 87 16.01 -8.21 -4.14
CA ILE A 87 16.00 -7.20 -3.08
C ILE A 87 14.97 -6.12 -3.39
N GLN A 88 14.93 -5.60 -4.62
CA GLN A 88 13.96 -4.57 -5.01
C GLN A 88 12.51 -5.05 -4.81
N LYS A 89 12.19 -6.27 -5.25
CA LYS A 89 10.87 -6.87 -5.04
C LYS A 89 10.54 -7.07 -3.56
N TYR A 90 11.53 -7.45 -2.76
CA TYR A 90 11.33 -7.57 -1.33
C TYR A 90 11.05 -6.21 -0.69
N LEU A 91 11.73 -5.15 -1.14
CA LEU A 91 11.50 -3.79 -0.64
C LEU A 91 10.11 -3.24 -1.02
N GLU A 92 9.55 -3.62 -2.18
CA GLU A 92 8.17 -3.28 -2.57
C GLU A 92 7.12 -3.79 -1.57
N ARG A 93 7.43 -4.87 -0.82
CA ARG A 93 6.54 -5.39 0.22
C ARG A 93 6.28 -4.37 1.34
N PHE A 94 7.29 -3.59 1.72
CA PHE A 94 7.11 -2.53 2.72
C PHE A 94 6.17 -1.45 2.23
N THR A 95 6.20 -1.12 0.93
CA THR A 95 5.27 -0.16 0.32
C THR A 95 3.82 -0.66 0.39
N ILE A 96 3.60 -1.95 0.16
CA ILE A 96 2.28 -2.58 0.28
C ILE A 96 1.80 -2.54 1.74
N GLU A 97 2.64 -2.92 2.69
CA GLU A 97 2.31 -2.89 4.13
C GLU A 97 2.02 -1.46 4.61
N GLN A 98 2.79 -0.48 4.15
CA GLN A 98 2.56 0.93 4.44
C GLN A 98 1.25 1.43 3.82
N THR A 99 0.95 1.06 2.58
CA THR A 99 -0.33 1.39 1.92
C THR A 99 -1.50 0.83 2.72
N ASN A 100 -1.43 -0.44 3.12
CA ASN A 100 -2.47 -1.06 3.95
C ASN A 100 -2.64 -0.33 5.29
N LYS A 101 -1.55 0.07 5.95
CA LYS A 101 -1.60 0.84 7.19
C LYS A 101 -2.27 2.20 6.97
N GLU A 102 -1.89 2.93 5.93
CA GLU A 102 -2.45 4.24 5.62
C GLU A 102 -3.94 4.15 5.27
N SER A 103 -4.33 3.22 4.42
CA SER A 103 -5.73 3.02 4.04
C SER A 103 -6.59 2.65 5.25
N LYS A 104 -6.12 1.74 6.11
CA LYS A 104 -6.87 1.32 7.31
C LYS A 104 -6.93 2.42 8.37
N SER A 105 -5.78 2.99 8.74
CA SER A 105 -5.70 3.91 9.87
C SER A 105 -6.11 5.33 9.56
N TYR A 106 -5.83 5.85 8.37
CA TYR A 106 -6.11 7.25 8.03
C TYR A 106 -7.35 7.41 7.16
N LEU A 107 -7.57 6.48 6.22
CA LEU A 107 -8.77 6.49 5.38
C LEU A 107 -9.89 5.63 5.95
N ASN A 108 -9.72 5.04 7.13
CA ASN A 108 -10.75 4.30 7.87
C ASN A 108 -11.55 3.30 7.01
N ILE A 109 -10.89 2.58 6.09
CA ILE A 109 -11.58 1.66 5.17
C ILE A 109 -12.30 0.53 5.91
N GLU A 110 -11.89 0.17 7.13
CA GLU A 110 -12.52 -0.88 7.94
C GLU A 110 -13.62 -0.35 8.89
N GLY A 111 -13.80 0.97 8.99
CA GLY A 111 -14.68 1.58 9.98
C GLY A 111 -16.07 1.98 9.48
N SER A 112 -16.35 1.89 8.17
CA SER A 112 -17.63 2.28 7.59
C SER A 112 -18.12 1.24 6.60
N TYR A 113 -19.21 0.55 6.95
CA TYR A 113 -19.88 -0.38 6.07
C TYR A 113 -21.29 0.12 5.77
N PHE A 114 -21.55 0.40 4.50
CA PHE A 114 -22.90 0.60 3.98
C PHE A 114 -23.68 -0.72 4.00
N ARG A 115 -25.00 -0.63 4.16
CA ARG A 115 -25.89 -1.81 4.15
C ARG A 115 -25.88 -2.54 2.80
N LYS A 116 -25.69 -1.81 1.69
CA LYS A 116 -25.63 -2.37 0.33
C LYS A 116 -24.19 -2.65 -0.08
N LYS A 117 -23.97 -3.80 -0.72
CA LYS A 117 -22.64 -4.26 -1.15
C LYS A 117 -22.04 -3.35 -2.23
N GLU A 118 -22.87 -2.85 -3.15
CA GLU A 118 -22.46 -1.94 -4.23
C GLU A 118 -21.94 -0.62 -3.66
N SER A 119 -22.62 -0.07 -2.65
CA SER A 119 -22.20 1.16 -1.96
C SER A 119 -20.85 0.99 -1.25
N ASN A 120 -20.58 -0.20 -0.69
CA ASN A 120 -19.27 -0.50 -0.10
C ASN A 120 -18.16 -0.49 -1.15
N TYR A 121 -18.40 -1.05 -2.35
CA TYR A 121 -17.39 -1.01 -3.42
C TYR A 121 -17.13 0.41 -3.91
N GLY A 122 -18.17 1.23 -4.07
CA GLY A 122 -18.04 2.64 -4.42
C GLY A 122 -17.21 3.43 -3.40
N ASP A 123 -17.50 3.24 -2.11
CA ASP A 123 -16.74 3.89 -1.03
C ASP A 123 -15.27 3.43 -0.97
N PHE A 124 -15.00 2.12 -1.12
CA PHE A 124 -13.62 1.64 -1.23
C PHE A 124 -12.89 2.26 -2.42
N PHE A 125 -13.53 2.29 -3.59
CA PHE A 125 -12.94 2.89 -4.78
C PHE A 125 -12.57 4.35 -4.55
N MET A 126 -13.48 5.14 -3.97
CA MET A 126 -13.24 6.55 -3.64
C MET A 126 -12.08 6.73 -2.65
N ARG A 127 -12.02 5.92 -1.61
CA ARG A 127 -10.91 5.96 -0.64
C ARG A 127 -9.57 5.61 -1.27
N PHE A 128 -9.52 4.61 -2.14
CA PHE A 128 -8.28 4.28 -2.86
C PHE A 128 -7.88 5.35 -3.87
N LEU A 129 -8.84 6.02 -4.51
CA LEU A 129 -8.57 7.17 -5.37
C LEU A 129 -7.96 8.34 -4.58
N MET A 130 -8.51 8.63 -3.39
CA MET A 130 -7.95 9.63 -2.47
C MET A 130 -6.55 9.24 -1.98
N HIS A 131 -6.32 7.97 -1.65
CA HIS A 131 -4.98 7.46 -1.31
C HIS A 131 -3.97 7.74 -2.43
N ASN A 132 -4.31 7.35 -3.66
CA ASN A 132 -3.46 7.56 -4.83
C ASN A 132 -3.17 9.05 -5.08
N PHE A 133 -4.19 9.90 -4.91
CA PHE A 133 -4.04 11.35 -5.04
C PHE A 133 -3.08 11.93 -4.01
N ILE A 134 -3.21 11.55 -2.74
CA ILE A 134 -2.30 11.98 -1.67
C ILE A 134 -0.88 11.49 -1.92
N GLN A 135 -0.71 10.23 -2.34
CA GLN A 135 0.60 9.68 -2.70
C GLN A 135 1.23 10.39 -3.90
N TYR A 136 0.43 10.88 -4.84
CA TYR A 136 0.91 11.69 -5.96
C TYR A 136 1.37 13.09 -5.52
N LEU A 137 0.66 13.70 -4.57
CA LEU A 137 1.00 15.04 -4.06
C LEU A 137 2.21 15.02 -3.12
N ARG A 138 2.36 13.98 -2.32
CA ARG A 138 3.34 13.91 -1.24
C ARG A 138 4.79 14.18 -1.68
N PRO A 139 5.32 13.66 -2.80
CA PRO A 139 6.68 13.97 -3.25
C PRO A 139 6.87 15.43 -3.69
N LYS A 140 5.77 16.16 -3.95
CA LYS A 140 5.79 17.57 -4.36
C LYS A 140 5.68 18.54 -3.18
N LEU A 141 5.41 18.00 -1.99
CA LEU A 141 5.25 18.75 -0.75
C LEU A 141 6.38 18.32 0.20
N ASP A 142 7.35 19.21 0.39
CA ASP A 142 8.59 18.89 1.09
C ASP A 142 8.34 18.24 2.46
N ASN A 143 8.86 17.03 2.63
CA ASN A 143 8.90 16.26 3.87
C ASN A 143 7.57 16.06 4.62
N MET A 144 6.42 16.17 3.96
CA MET A 144 5.14 15.87 4.61
C MET A 144 4.85 14.36 4.68
N SER A 145 4.34 13.91 5.82
CA SER A 145 3.75 12.59 6.00
C SER A 145 2.40 12.49 5.29
N PHE A 146 1.94 11.25 5.04
CA PHE A 146 0.62 11.01 4.44
C PHE A 146 -0.50 11.69 5.23
N LYS A 147 -0.45 11.61 6.56
CA LYS A 147 -1.44 12.22 7.47
C LYS A 147 -1.43 13.74 7.36
N GLU A 148 -0.26 14.38 7.34
CA GLU A 148 -0.17 15.84 7.23
C GLU A 148 -0.74 16.34 5.89
N VAL A 149 -0.47 15.64 4.79
CA VAL A 149 -1.06 15.99 3.50
C VAL A 149 -2.59 15.82 3.53
N LEU A 150 -3.09 14.73 4.09
CA LEU A 150 -4.53 14.48 4.25
C LEU A 150 -5.21 15.57 5.10
N ASP A 151 -4.63 15.89 6.26
CA ASP A 151 -5.16 16.90 7.18
C ASP A 151 -5.15 18.29 6.53
N ASN A 152 -4.04 18.68 5.89
CA ASN A 152 -3.92 19.98 5.21
C ASN A 152 -4.87 20.11 4.01
N LEU A 153 -5.06 19.05 3.23
CA LEU A 153 -6.05 19.04 2.15
C LEU A 153 -7.47 19.17 2.69
N SER A 154 -7.79 18.46 3.77
CA SER A 154 -9.09 18.54 4.42
C SER A 154 -9.37 19.96 4.93
N LEU A 155 -8.40 20.58 5.61
CA LEU A 155 -8.47 21.96 6.07
C LEU A 155 -8.61 22.95 4.91
N TYR A 156 -7.83 22.78 3.85
CA TYR A 156 -7.91 23.63 2.65
C TYR A 156 -9.28 23.54 1.98
N LEU A 157 -9.84 22.34 1.85
CA LEU A 157 -11.17 22.13 1.27
C LEU A 157 -12.27 22.74 2.15
N LEU A 158 -12.16 22.61 3.46
CA LEU A 158 -13.08 23.26 4.41
C LEU A 158 -12.99 24.79 4.35
N TRP A 159 -11.78 25.34 4.21
CA TRP A 159 -11.54 26.77 4.13
C TRP A 159 -12.00 27.37 2.79
N LYS A 160 -11.68 26.70 1.67
CA LYS A 160 -12.01 27.18 0.32
C LYS A 160 -13.47 26.97 -0.04
N TYR A 161 -14.07 25.89 0.48
CA TYR A 161 -15.48 25.54 0.26
C TYR A 161 -16.12 25.12 1.60
N PRO A 162 -16.41 26.07 2.52
CA PRO A 162 -17.19 25.77 3.72
C PRO A 162 -18.53 25.12 3.32
N PRO A 163 -19.03 24.17 4.13
CA PRO A 163 -19.69 22.92 3.72
C PRO A 163 -20.65 23.05 2.52
N LYS A 164 -20.06 23.08 1.32
CA LYS A 164 -20.66 22.71 0.03
C LYS A 164 -19.98 21.46 -0.56
N CYS A 165 -18.92 20.99 0.10
CA CYS A 165 -17.96 20.01 -0.41
C CYS A 165 -18.42 18.55 -0.38
N VAL A 166 -19.50 18.19 0.32
CA VAL A 166 -20.12 16.85 0.15
C VAL A 166 -20.89 16.77 -1.18
N PHE A 167 -21.51 17.87 -1.62
CA PHE A 167 -22.36 17.90 -2.82
C PHE A 167 -21.62 18.30 -4.10
N GLU A 168 -20.52 19.05 -4.00
CA GLU A 168 -19.76 19.44 -5.20
C GLU A 168 -18.84 18.34 -5.73
N PHE A 169 -18.43 17.36 -4.92
CA PHE A 169 -17.62 16.23 -5.39
C PHE A 169 -18.44 15.29 -6.30
N GLU A 170 -19.72 15.06 -5.98
CA GLU A 170 -20.65 14.36 -6.89
C GLU A 170 -20.81 15.10 -8.22
N LYS A 171 -20.88 16.43 -8.18
CA LYS A 171 -21.00 17.27 -9.39
C LYS A 171 -19.72 17.26 -10.24
N LEU A 172 -18.56 17.21 -9.60
CA LEU A 172 -17.25 17.15 -10.26
C LEU A 172 -17.00 15.76 -10.88
N LEU A 173 -17.50 14.70 -10.24
CA LEU A 173 -17.51 13.34 -10.79
C LEU A 173 -18.53 13.16 -11.92
N ALA A 174 -19.70 13.80 -11.83
CA ALA A 174 -20.70 13.80 -12.90
C ALA A 174 -20.21 14.51 -14.18
N ASN A 175 -19.26 15.45 -14.04
CA ASN A 175 -18.62 16.14 -15.16
C ASN A 175 -17.38 15.40 -15.70
N LEU A 176 -16.89 14.39 -14.99
CA LEU A 176 -15.89 13.47 -15.50
C LEU A 176 -16.64 12.39 -16.29
N ASP A 177 -16.87 12.67 -17.57
CA ASP A 177 -17.54 11.79 -18.53
C ASP A 177 -16.65 10.56 -18.81
N ILE A 178 -16.51 9.70 -17.80
CA ILE A 178 -15.90 8.38 -17.92
C ILE A 178 -17.03 7.49 -18.44
N ASN A 179 -17.11 7.36 -19.76
CA ASN A 179 -17.90 6.34 -20.45
C ASN A 179 -17.42 4.94 -20.04
N LEU A 180 -17.80 4.49 -18.85
CA LEU A 180 -17.87 3.09 -18.51
C LEU A 180 -19.27 2.66 -18.92
N ASN A 181 -19.40 2.12 -20.13
CA ASN A 181 -20.62 1.50 -20.64
C ASN A 181 -21.18 0.53 -19.58
N PHE A 182 -22.15 1.01 -18.80
CA PHE A 182 -23.08 0.19 -18.06
C PHE A 182 -24.44 0.57 -18.61
N ASP A 183 -25.06 -0.38 -19.32
CA ASP A 183 -26.42 -0.25 -19.80
C ASP A 183 -27.33 0.11 -18.61
N GLU A 184 -27.90 1.32 -18.62
CA GLU A 184 -28.84 1.77 -17.60
C GLU A 184 -30.14 0.96 -17.69
N PRO A 185 -30.66 0.38 -16.57
CA PRO A 185 -32.03 -0.05 -16.53
C PRO A 185 -32.96 1.16 -16.30
N ASP A 186 -34.09 1.15 -17.01
CA ASP A 186 -35.15 2.18 -17.07
C ASP A 186 -35.39 2.97 -15.77
N GLN A 187 -35.21 4.29 -15.85
CA GLN A 187 -35.43 5.28 -14.78
C GLN A 187 -36.92 5.62 -14.54
N SER A 188 -37.84 4.66 -14.62
CA SER A 188 -39.24 4.89 -14.25
C SER A 188 -39.60 4.15 -12.97
N ASN A 189 -39.37 4.82 -11.83
CA ASN A 189 -39.91 4.59 -10.47
C ASN A 189 -38.85 4.54 -9.35
N ILE A 190 -38.08 5.61 -9.17
CA ILE A 190 -37.40 5.83 -7.87
C ILE A 190 -37.93 7.13 -7.29
N ASP A 191 -38.95 6.99 -6.44
CA ASP A 191 -39.50 8.05 -5.61
C ASP A 191 -38.49 8.35 -4.49
N PHE A 192 -37.84 9.52 -4.54
CA PHE A 192 -36.81 9.98 -3.60
C PHE A 192 -37.36 10.33 -2.19
N LYS A 193 -38.58 9.90 -1.85
CA LYS A 193 -39.24 10.23 -0.57
C LYS A 193 -38.84 9.37 0.63
N TYR A 194 -37.92 8.42 0.47
CA TYR A 194 -37.42 7.58 1.58
C TYR A 194 -35.89 7.52 1.63
N SER A 195 -35.23 8.67 1.57
CA SER A 195 -33.88 8.80 2.14
C SER A 195 -34.03 9.17 3.62
N ASP A 196 -33.75 8.20 4.51
CA ASP A 196 -33.70 8.36 5.98
C ASP A 196 -32.56 9.29 6.46
N TRP A 197 -32.20 10.31 5.68
CA TRP A 197 -31.23 11.35 6.02
C TRP A 197 -31.96 12.64 6.42
N SER A 198 -32.84 12.58 7.42
CA SER A 198 -33.36 13.77 8.09
C SER A 198 -32.66 13.96 9.43
N TYR A 199 -31.61 14.77 9.45
CA TYR A 199 -31.19 15.43 10.68
C TYR A 199 -32.01 16.72 10.80
N GLU A 200 -32.84 16.80 11.85
CA GLU A 200 -33.53 18.04 12.23
C GLU A 200 -32.49 19.10 12.59
N VAL A 201 -32.32 20.08 11.70
CA VAL A 201 -31.60 21.32 12.00
C VAL A 201 -32.57 22.23 12.73
N ASN A 202 -32.59 22.17 14.07
CA ASN A 202 -33.21 23.23 14.85
C ASN A 202 -32.36 24.49 14.70
N GLY A 203 -32.92 25.49 14.04
CA GLY A 203 -32.28 26.77 13.79
C GLY A 203 -31.96 27.50 15.09
N ASN A 204 -30.67 27.62 15.38
CA ASN A 204 -30.14 28.75 16.14
C ASN A 204 -28.74 29.07 15.60
N PHE A 205 -28.66 30.10 14.75
CA PHE A 205 -27.40 30.65 14.29
C PHE A 205 -26.76 31.43 15.43
N ASN A 206 -25.76 30.84 16.09
CA ASN A 206 -24.66 31.54 16.77
C ASN A 206 -23.56 30.53 17.11
N LEU A 207 -22.63 30.31 16.17
CA LEU A 207 -21.37 29.56 16.39
C LEU A 207 -20.19 30.54 16.51
N ALA A 208 -20.39 31.63 17.23
CA ALA A 208 -19.36 32.56 17.63
C ALA A 208 -19.21 32.55 19.15
N GLU A 209 -18.98 31.36 19.74
CA GLU A 209 -18.61 31.22 21.17
C GLU A 209 -18.14 29.79 21.45
N CYS A 210 -17.02 29.36 20.86
CA CYS A 210 -16.30 28.16 21.27
C CYS A 210 -14.82 28.26 20.88
N CYS A 211 -14.17 29.33 21.34
CA CYS A 211 -12.72 29.41 21.52
C CYS A 211 -12.47 30.12 22.85
N VAL A 212 -12.20 29.34 23.89
CA VAL A 212 -11.41 29.76 25.06
C VAL A 212 -10.27 28.78 25.17
#